data_AF-A0A8S1RHE3-F1
#
_entry.id   AF-A0A8S1RHE3-F1
#
_cell.length_a   1.000
_cell.length_b   1.000
_cell.length_c   1.000
_cell.angle_alpha   90.00
_cell.angle_beta   90.00
_cell.angle_gamma   90.00
#
_symmetry.space_group_name_H-M   'P 1'
#
loop_
_entity.id
_entity.type
_entity.pdbx_description
1 polymer ?
#
loop_
_entity_poly.entity_id
_entity_poly.type
_entity_poly.pdbx_seq_one_letter_code
_entity_poly.pdbx_strand_id
1 'polypeptide(L)'
;MNFIVVFSAFSFVVSYIGIQYEAGSKQIMQAQAGHILENYQYLPRQIDVHILFQKTFDQPPEVFLSLKHFDLNYTNKNGFIEKASLITKQGFMLSGIAVSSSKLHELKVDWFAFQDDKVSVITYESSNYEELNTGSGERKIYLTIDHKLKYARYGIISLIGYIHLSKFLVEQIDSKQMIVSVRTYNTGLLQYVKMNILLGTDQSLWTSTARATIFNPYFAALNYQYTSRFMTFEIPSQIQRVGTIPIVTLRGYEFDTHQHPRIYYDSLTFNTNLNYNLVTWWDTVVHAVYDQCGIYIPVNTKILQSNCVELFSECDFNGDSFIICDQIPDLHQQGWNKPIKSFSIPAFRILYLFDKENYTGLKTKYIENQSCIDSIVALSAKFQPIISFIKILFLNTKITDNCSTVMFYSECNYLGQSIQIRQGYQLKPESKIPFQIKSIQICPNIIVKLKGASYFGGAIQVFTASQSCLDSYKFPKYIQPS
;
A
#
# COMPACT_ATOMS: atom_id res chain seq x y z
N MET A 1 -12.58 -66.28 -12.88
CA MET A 1 -13.25 -65.94 -11.60
C MET A 1 -12.17 -65.41 -10.67
N ASN A 2 -12.47 -64.27 -10.04
CA ASN A 2 -11.52 -63.27 -9.56
C ASN A 2 -10.65 -63.70 -8.37
N PHE A 3 -9.41 -63.22 -8.30
CA PHE A 3 -8.90 -62.62 -7.07
C PHE A 3 -8.07 -61.36 -7.37
N ILE A 4 -8.39 -60.34 -6.60
CA ILE A 4 -8.15 -58.91 -6.81
C ILE A 4 -6.73 -58.55 -6.35
N VAL A 5 -6.02 -57.83 -7.23
CA VAL A 5 -4.79 -57.11 -6.90
C VAL A 5 -5.17 -55.88 -6.07
N VAL A 6 -4.85 -55.88 -4.78
CA VAL A 6 -4.95 -54.70 -3.91
C VAL A 6 -3.69 -53.86 -4.15
N PHE A 7 -3.79 -52.94 -5.09
CA PHE A 7 -2.90 -51.79 -5.23
C PHE A 7 -3.78 -50.53 -5.30
N SER A 8 -3.28 -49.42 -4.77
CA SER A 8 -3.94 -48.11 -4.61
C SER A 8 -4.73 -47.96 -3.29
N ALA A 9 -4.62 -46.88 -2.51
CA ALA A 9 -3.88 -45.66 -2.69
C ALA A 9 -3.49 -45.14 -1.29
N PHE A 10 -2.20 -45.10 -0.99
CA PHE A 10 -1.67 -44.14 -0.02
C PHE A 10 -1.65 -42.79 -0.73
N SER A 11 -2.82 -42.21 -0.97
CA SER A 11 -2.93 -40.79 -1.25
C SER A 11 -2.55 -40.10 0.04
N PHE A 12 -1.30 -39.66 0.12
CA PHE A 12 -0.91 -38.54 0.96
C PHE A 12 -1.88 -37.40 0.63
N VAL A 13 -2.95 -37.28 1.42
CA VAL A 13 -3.66 -36.03 1.58
C VAL A 13 -2.68 -35.14 2.31
N VAL A 14 -1.74 -34.56 1.57
CA VAL A 14 -1.11 -33.32 1.99
C VAL A 14 -2.26 -32.34 1.98
N SER A 15 -2.96 -32.23 3.09
CA SER A 15 -3.86 -31.13 3.37
C SER A 15 -3.00 -29.89 3.17
N TYR A 16 -3.14 -29.24 2.03
CA TYR A 16 -2.63 -27.90 1.87
C TYR A 16 -3.30 -27.11 2.98
N ILE A 17 -2.56 -26.82 4.05
CA ILE A 17 -2.95 -25.88 5.10
C ILE A 17 -2.89 -24.51 4.43
N GLY A 18 -3.86 -24.26 3.56
CA GLY A 18 -4.07 -22.97 2.95
C GLY A 18 -4.53 -22.03 4.04
N ILE A 19 -3.97 -20.83 4.08
CA ILE A 19 -4.39 -19.80 5.02
C ILE A 19 -5.89 -19.59 4.87
N GLN A 20 -6.56 -19.63 6.02
CA GLN A 20 -7.97 -19.39 6.12
C GLN A 20 -8.14 -17.90 6.44
N TYR A 21 -8.76 -17.17 5.53
CA TYR A 21 -9.35 -15.86 5.80
C TYR A 21 -10.83 -15.87 5.45
N GLU A 22 -11.59 -14.99 6.06
CA GLU A 22 -12.96 -14.69 5.68
C GLU A 22 -13.24 -13.21 5.92
N ALA A 23 -14.13 -12.62 5.13
CA ALA A 23 -14.54 -11.23 5.31
C ALA A 23 -16.04 -11.09 5.03
N GLY A 24 -16.66 -10.10 5.66
CA GLY A 24 -18.07 -9.81 5.48
C GLY A 24 -18.44 -8.41 5.94
N SER A 25 -19.70 -8.05 5.70
CA SER A 25 -20.27 -6.77 6.09
C SER A 25 -21.55 -7.03 6.88
N LYS A 26 -21.73 -6.36 8.01
CA LYS A 26 -22.94 -6.50 8.83
C LYS A 26 -23.43 -5.15 9.30
N GLN A 27 -24.73 -4.93 9.12
CA GLN A 27 -25.45 -3.86 9.80
C GLN A 27 -25.81 -4.34 11.20
N ILE A 28 -25.25 -3.68 12.21
CA ILE A 28 -25.43 -4.05 13.62
C ILE A 28 -26.64 -3.31 14.21
N MET A 29 -26.81 -2.04 13.85
CA MET A 29 -27.93 -1.21 14.29
C MET A 29 -28.56 -0.50 13.10
N GLN A 30 -29.90 -0.47 13.03
CA GLN A 30 -30.66 0.37 12.10
C GLN A 30 -32.08 0.58 12.62
N ALA A 31 -32.52 1.83 12.72
CA ALA A 31 -33.91 2.15 13.05
C ALA A 31 -34.84 1.74 11.89
N GLN A 32 -35.98 1.09 12.18
CA GLN A 32 -36.89 0.61 11.13
C GLN A 32 -37.57 1.75 10.34
N ALA A 33 -37.51 1.61 9.01
CA ALA A 33 -38.29 2.20 7.92
C ALA A 33 -38.73 3.68 8.04
N GLY A 34 -38.05 4.52 7.25
CA GLY A 34 -38.18 5.97 7.15
C GLY A 34 -36.87 6.59 7.62
N HIS A 35 -36.24 7.49 6.87
CA HIS A 35 -35.19 8.28 7.52
C HIS A 35 -35.92 9.32 8.39
N ILE A 36 -35.67 9.20 9.69
CA ILE A 36 -36.61 9.45 10.79
C ILE A 36 -35.83 10.31 11.79
N LEU A 37 -36.04 11.63 11.79
CA LEU A 37 -36.04 12.33 13.09
C LEU A 37 -37.41 12.15 13.78
N GLU A 38 -38.36 11.47 13.12
CA GLU A 38 -39.79 11.49 13.48
C GLU A 38 -40.36 10.21 14.13
N ASN A 39 -39.82 9.01 13.93
CA ASN A 39 -40.31 7.83 14.65
C ASN A 39 -39.44 7.48 15.87
N TYR A 40 -40.07 7.64 17.03
CA TYR A 40 -39.58 7.36 18.39
C TYR A 40 -39.39 5.86 18.70
N GLN A 41 -39.19 4.99 17.71
CA GLN A 41 -38.87 3.60 18.01
C GLN A 41 -37.41 3.50 18.42
N TYR A 42 -37.20 3.50 19.73
CA TYR A 42 -35.90 3.42 20.37
C TYR A 42 -35.18 2.14 19.94
N LEU A 43 -33.99 2.29 19.35
CA LEU A 43 -33.06 1.18 19.24
C LEU A 43 -32.53 0.82 20.63
N PRO A 44 -32.34 -0.48 20.92
CA PRO A 44 -31.65 -0.87 22.15
C PRO A 44 -30.24 -0.31 22.14
N ARG A 45 -29.76 0.13 23.32
CA ARG A 45 -28.44 0.75 23.47
C ARG A 45 -27.29 -0.21 23.17
N GLN A 46 -27.54 -1.51 23.19
CA GLN A 46 -26.60 -2.54 22.81
C GLN A 46 -27.32 -3.53 21.89
N ILE A 47 -26.65 -3.90 20.80
CA ILE A 47 -27.10 -4.96 19.91
C ILE A 47 -25.94 -5.93 19.74
N ASP A 48 -26.21 -7.21 19.98
CA ASP A 48 -25.28 -8.30 19.82
C ASP A 48 -25.73 -9.18 18.65
N VAL A 49 -24.81 -9.45 17.74
CA VAL A 49 -25.04 -10.24 16.53
C VAL A 49 -24.03 -11.37 16.48
N HIS A 50 -24.52 -12.60 16.47
CA HIS A 50 -23.65 -13.76 16.26
C HIS A 50 -23.29 -13.87 14.78
N ILE A 51 -22.01 -13.76 14.47
CA ILE A 51 -21.46 -13.92 13.13
C ILE A 51 -20.92 -15.34 13.01
N LEU A 52 -21.45 -16.10 12.06
CA LEU A 52 -20.97 -17.42 11.70
C LEU A 52 -20.06 -17.32 10.47
N PHE A 53 -18.90 -17.93 10.56
CA PHE A 53 -18.00 -18.09 9.42
C PHE A 53 -18.57 -19.14 8.45
N GLN A 54 -18.41 -18.91 7.15
CA GLN A 54 -18.76 -19.86 6.09
C GLN A 54 -17.89 -21.11 6.15
N LYS A 55 -16.67 -20.99 6.67
CA LYS A 55 -15.77 -22.13 6.92
C LYS A 55 -15.29 -22.15 8.37
N THR A 56 -15.04 -23.36 8.88
CA THR A 56 -14.41 -23.52 10.20
C THR A 56 -12.91 -23.28 10.07
N PHE A 57 -12.37 -22.44 10.96
CA PHE A 57 -10.95 -22.18 11.05
C PHE A 57 -10.22 -23.28 11.84
N ASP A 58 -8.94 -23.54 11.58
CA ASP A 58 -8.18 -24.54 12.34
C ASP A 58 -7.91 -24.08 13.78
N GLN A 59 -7.79 -22.76 13.97
CA GLN A 59 -7.69 -22.07 15.26
C GLN A 59 -8.56 -20.81 15.26
N PRO A 60 -8.99 -20.28 16.43
CA PRO A 60 -9.71 -19.01 16.46
C PRO A 60 -8.93 -17.92 15.72
N PRO A 61 -9.51 -17.29 14.68
CA PRO A 61 -8.82 -16.27 13.90
C PRO A 61 -8.71 -14.96 14.67
N GLU A 62 -7.88 -14.05 14.20
CA GLU A 62 -7.91 -12.66 14.64
C GLU A 62 -8.94 -11.88 13.83
N VAL A 63 -9.73 -11.03 14.49
CA VAL A 63 -10.86 -10.31 13.86
C VAL A 63 -10.58 -8.81 13.85
N PHE A 64 -10.41 -8.26 12.66
CA PHE A 64 -10.34 -6.83 12.41
C PHE A 64 -11.74 -6.27 12.09
N LEU A 65 -12.12 -5.20 12.76
CA LEU A 65 -13.36 -4.46 12.52
C LEU A 65 -13.03 -3.15 11.82
N SER A 66 -13.81 -2.82 10.80
CA SER A 66 -13.76 -1.56 10.09
C SER A 66 -15.12 -0.89 10.09
N LEU A 67 -15.18 0.31 10.64
CA LEU A 67 -16.38 1.13 10.57
C LEU A 67 -16.68 1.49 9.11
N LYS A 68 -17.86 1.06 8.63
CA LYS A 68 -18.34 1.31 7.26
C LYS A 68 -19.35 2.44 7.18
N HIS A 69 -20.25 2.49 8.14
CA HIS A 69 -21.31 3.49 8.22
C HIS A 69 -21.61 3.79 9.68
N PHE A 70 -21.75 5.06 10.02
CA PHE A 70 -22.42 5.48 11.22
C PHE A 70 -23.35 6.68 10.96
N ASP A 71 -24.47 6.71 11.67
CA ASP A 71 -25.43 7.80 11.73
C ASP A 71 -25.71 8.15 13.19
N LEU A 72 -25.24 9.32 13.63
CA LEU A 72 -25.36 9.79 15.01
C LEU A 72 -26.17 11.08 15.08
N ASN A 73 -26.84 11.29 16.22
CA ASN A 73 -27.45 12.58 16.55
C ASN A 73 -26.40 13.66 16.87
N TYR A 74 -26.72 14.93 16.60
CA TYR A 74 -25.82 16.10 16.78
C TYR A 74 -25.70 16.61 18.22
N THR A 75 -26.16 15.85 19.21
CA THR A 75 -26.15 16.28 20.62
C THR A 75 -24.78 16.10 21.28
N ASN A 76 -24.43 16.98 22.22
CA ASN A 76 -23.10 17.11 22.88
C ASN A 76 -22.53 15.84 23.53
N LYS A 77 -23.32 14.77 23.67
CA LYS A 77 -22.87 13.47 24.19
C LYS A 77 -23.08 12.42 23.13
N ASN A 78 -22.35 12.40 22.03
CA ASN A 78 -22.44 11.34 21.02
C ASN A 78 -21.28 10.35 21.15
N GLY A 79 -21.50 9.12 20.69
CA GLY A 79 -20.47 8.08 20.75
C GLY A 79 -21.02 6.68 20.60
N PHE A 80 -20.15 5.78 20.15
CA PHE A 80 -20.43 4.36 20.02
C PHE A 80 -19.20 3.52 20.39
N ILE A 81 -19.41 2.21 20.59
CA ILE A 81 -18.37 1.18 20.66
C ILE A 81 -18.78 0.01 19.80
N GLU A 82 -17.84 -0.50 19.02
CA GLU A 82 -17.87 -1.79 18.38
C GLU A 82 -16.93 -2.76 19.08
N LYS A 83 -17.32 -4.03 19.17
CA LYS A 83 -16.51 -5.05 19.82
C LYS A 83 -16.72 -6.40 19.13
N ALA A 84 -15.63 -7.05 18.76
CA ALA A 84 -15.59 -8.48 18.51
C ALA A 84 -15.27 -9.20 19.82
N SER A 85 -16.05 -10.21 20.17
CA SER A 85 -15.86 -11.02 21.38
C SER A 85 -16.24 -12.46 21.14
N LEU A 86 -15.90 -13.34 22.08
CA LEU A 86 -16.21 -14.78 21.98
C LEU A 86 -15.76 -15.37 20.63
N ILE A 87 -14.55 -15.01 20.18
CA ILE A 87 -14.03 -15.45 18.90
C ILE A 87 -13.70 -16.95 19.00
N THR A 88 -14.36 -17.75 18.17
CA THR A 88 -14.18 -19.20 18.07
C THR A 88 -13.75 -19.56 16.66
N LYS A 89 -13.53 -20.85 16.40
CA LYS A 89 -13.22 -21.37 15.06
C LYS A 89 -14.38 -21.22 14.07
N GLN A 90 -15.61 -21.02 14.54
CA GLN A 90 -16.83 -21.05 13.72
C GLN A 90 -17.52 -19.69 13.61
N GLY A 91 -17.07 -18.71 14.39
CA GLY A 91 -17.73 -17.42 14.45
C GLY A 91 -17.28 -16.58 15.63
N PHE A 92 -17.91 -15.42 15.78
CA PHE A 92 -17.68 -14.50 16.88
C PHE A 92 -18.95 -13.69 17.19
N MET A 93 -18.99 -13.08 18.37
CA MET A 93 -20.03 -12.13 18.75
C MET A 93 -19.61 -10.71 18.38
N LEU A 94 -20.40 -10.05 17.53
CA LEU A 94 -20.23 -8.65 17.16
C LEU A 94 -21.21 -7.79 17.96
N SER A 95 -20.70 -6.89 18.77
CA SER A 95 -21.49 -5.97 19.59
C SER A 95 -21.35 -4.54 19.08
N GLY A 96 -22.48 -3.85 18.91
CA GLY A 96 -22.56 -2.39 18.76
C GLY A 96 -23.18 -1.79 20.01
N ILE A 97 -22.62 -0.70 20.52
CA ILE A 97 -23.06 -0.08 21.78
C ILE A 97 -23.17 1.43 21.59
N ALA A 98 -24.34 2.00 21.82
CA ALA A 98 -24.57 3.43 21.99
C ALA A 98 -24.20 3.84 23.43
N VAL A 99 -22.95 4.24 23.63
CA VAL A 99 -22.42 4.59 24.97
C VAL A 99 -22.99 5.86 25.56
N SER A 100 -23.57 6.69 24.71
CA SER A 100 -24.07 7.99 25.10
C SER A 100 -25.60 8.00 25.13
N SER A 101 -26.18 9.05 25.71
CA SER A 101 -27.64 9.26 25.63
C SER A 101 -28.09 9.75 24.26
N SER A 102 -27.17 10.13 23.38
CA SER A 102 -27.51 10.49 22.00
C SER A 102 -27.95 9.27 21.22
N LYS A 103 -28.86 9.49 20.28
CA LYS A 103 -29.34 8.43 19.39
C LYS A 103 -28.24 8.05 18.40
N LEU A 104 -27.96 6.75 18.33
CA LEU A 104 -27.21 6.11 17.25
C LEU A 104 -28.27 5.47 16.35
N HIS A 105 -28.44 6.01 15.15
CA HIS A 105 -29.50 5.62 14.21
C HIS A 105 -29.09 4.42 13.37
N GLU A 106 -27.83 4.37 12.95
CA GLU A 106 -27.30 3.29 12.15
C GLU A 106 -25.82 3.04 12.46
N LEU A 107 -25.42 1.76 12.46
CA LEU A 107 -24.03 1.33 12.57
C LEU A 107 -23.81 0.11 11.67
N LYS A 108 -22.93 0.25 10.68
CA LYS A 108 -22.48 -0.86 9.81
C LYS A 108 -20.98 -1.04 9.94
N VAL A 109 -20.59 -2.30 10.04
CA VAL A 109 -19.21 -2.73 10.25
C VAL A 109 -18.85 -3.75 9.20
N ASP A 110 -17.71 -3.53 8.54
CA ASP A 110 -17.02 -4.58 7.81
C ASP A 110 -16.12 -5.34 8.80
N TRP A 111 -16.06 -6.65 8.65
CA TRP A 111 -15.21 -7.50 9.49
C TRP A 111 -14.33 -8.39 8.62
N PHE A 112 -13.14 -8.66 9.12
CA PHE A 112 -12.13 -9.48 8.47
C PHE A 112 -11.54 -10.43 9.50
N ALA A 113 -11.59 -11.74 9.23
CA ALA A 113 -11.07 -12.78 10.10
C ALA A 113 -9.83 -13.42 9.44
N PHE A 114 -8.71 -13.43 10.14
CA PHE A 114 -7.41 -13.88 9.64
C PHE A 114 -6.84 -15.01 10.48
N GLN A 115 -6.32 -16.05 9.83
CA GLN A 115 -5.45 -17.06 10.44
C GLN A 115 -4.09 -17.06 9.73
N ASP A 116 -3.30 -16.02 9.98
CA ASP A 116 -1.98 -15.79 9.36
C ASP A 116 -1.04 -15.20 10.42
N ASP A 117 0.14 -15.81 10.59
CA ASP A 117 1.14 -15.43 11.60
C ASP A 117 1.92 -14.15 11.24
N LYS A 118 1.74 -13.64 10.02
CA LYS A 118 2.32 -12.37 9.55
C LYS A 118 1.38 -11.18 9.73
N VAL A 119 0.20 -11.37 10.31
CA VAL A 119 -0.71 -10.28 10.66
C VAL A 119 -1.05 -10.33 12.15
N SER A 120 -1.38 -9.18 12.71
CA SER A 120 -1.81 -9.08 14.10
C SER A 120 -2.85 -7.99 14.26
N VAL A 121 -3.93 -8.27 14.96
CA VAL A 121 -5.01 -7.34 15.27
C VAL A 121 -4.91 -6.94 16.72
N ILE A 122 -4.77 -5.64 16.94
CA ILE A 122 -4.65 -5.05 18.27
C ILE A 122 -5.87 -4.16 18.49
N THR A 123 -6.55 -4.39 19.60
CA THR A 123 -7.60 -3.48 20.07
C THR A 123 -6.99 -2.60 21.13
N TYR A 124 -6.98 -1.31 20.86
CA TYR A 124 -6.53 -0.30 21.80
C TYR A 124 -7.72 0.49 22.34
N GLU A 125 -7.73 0.72 23.64
CA GLU A 125 -8.70 1.59 24.30
C GLU A 125 -7.94 2.49 25.27
N SER A 126 -8.14 3.80 25.14
CA SER A 126 -7.67 4.76 26.11
C SER A 126 -8.87 5.36 26.81
N SER A 127 -8.88 5.26 28.13
CA SER A 127 -9.96 5.72 29.00
C SER A 127 -9.49 6.72 30.06
N ASN A 128 -8.18 6.98 30.14
CA ASN A 128 -7.60 7.89 31.12
C ASN A 128 -7.21 9.21 30.46
N TYR A 129 -8.20 10.09 30.34
CA TYR A 129 -8.03 11.43 29.81
C TYR A 129 -8.34 12.49 30.86
N GLU A 130 -7.86 12.32 32.10
CA GLU A 130 -8.10 13.30 33.17
C GLU A 130 -7.74 14.74 32.76
N GLU A 131 -6.72 14.92 31.91
CA GLU A 131 -6.34 16.23 31.35
C GLU A 131 -7.32 16.81 30.30
N LEU A 132 -8.22 15.99 29.76
CA LEU A 132 -9.32 16.39 28.85
C LEU A 132 -10.64 16.61 29.59
N ASN A 133 -10.70 16.28 30.89
CA ASN A 133 -11.91 16.43 31.68
C ASN A 133 -12.20 17.90 32.06
N THR A 134 -11.33 18.85 31.71
CA THR A 134 -11.55 20.28 31.91
C THR A 134 -11.03 21.09 30.70
N GLY A 135 -11.94 21.55 29.85
CA GLY A 135 -11.66 22.57 28.82
C GLY A 135 -11.75 22.10 27.36
N SER A 136 -11.47 23.03 26.44
CA SER A 136 -11.52 22.82 24.99
C SER A 136 -10.13 22.87 24.36
N GLY A 137 -9.93 22.13 23.26
CA GLY A 137 -8.67 22.22 22.49
C GLY A 137 -8.30 20.96 21.73
N GLU A 138 -7.26 21.10 20.90
CA GLU A 138 -6.60 19.97 20.23
C GLU A 138 -5.59 19.32 21.17
N ARG A 139 -5.57 18.00 21.16
CA ARG A 139 -4.75 17.18 22.07
C ARG A 139 -4.17 16.03 21.30
N LYS A 140 -2.86 15.84 21.45
CA LYS A 140 -2.14 14.75 20.81
C LYS A 140 -1.92 13.65 21.82
N ILE A 141 -2.34 12.46 21.47
CA ILE A 141 -2.16 11.25 22.24
C ILE A 141 -1.10 10.42 21.53
N TYR A 142 -0.09 10.02 22.29
CA TYR A 142 0.99 9.17 21.82
C TYR A 142 0.73 7.75 22.29
N LEU A 143 0.70 6.84 21.34
CA LEU A 143 0.31 5.45 21.56
C LEU A 143 1.48 4.56 21.17
N THR A 144 2.01 3.83 22.14
CA THR A 144 2.99 2.78 21.90
C THR A 144 2.24 1.48 21.68
N ILE A 145 2.53 0.81 20.57
CA ILE A 145 1.86 -0.44 20.20
C ILE A 145 2.84 -1.58 20.46
N ASP A 146 2.61 -2.31 21.56
CA ASP A 146 3.35 -3.53 21.85
C ASP A 146 2.72 -4.71 21.11
N HIS A 147 3.51 -5.38 20.27
CA HIS A 147 3.05 -6.51 19.47
C HIS A 147 4.12 -7.56 19.26
N LYS A 148 3.68 -8.80 18.97
CA LYS A 148 4.58 -9.95 18.81
C LYS A 148 5.26 -9.99 17.43
N LEU A 149 4.73 -9.27 16.44
CA LEU A 149 5.28 -9.25 15.07
C LEU A 149 6.58 -8.46 14.97
N LYS A 150 7.74 -9.09 15.17
CA LYS A 150 9.06 -8.42 15.13
C LYS A 150 9.32 -7.53 13.89
N TYR A 151 8.66 -7.81 12.77
CA TYR A 151 8.86 -7.15 11.48
C TYR A 151 7.59 -6.49 10.90
N ALA A 152 6.60 -6.13 11.74
CA ALA A 152 5.45 -5.37 11.25
C ALA A 152 5.94 -4.02 10.69
N ARG A 153 5.67 -3.77 9.40
CA ARG A 153 6.05 -2.53 8.69
C ARG A 153 4.84 -1.70 8.29
N TYR A 154 3.67 -2.32 8.25
CA TYR A 154 2.44 -1.74 7.77
C TYR A 154 1.34 -1.89 8.81
N GLY A 155 0.45 -0.91 8.86
CA GLY A 155 -0.65 -0.87 9.82
C GLY A 155 -1.86 -0.15 9.26
N ILE A 156 -3.04 -0.75 9.37
CA ILE A 156 -4.35 -0.14 9.11
C ILE A 156 -5.04 0.14 10.44
N ILE A 157 -5.61 1.33 10.60
CA ILE A 157 -6.33 1.70 11.82
C ILE A 157 -7.78 2.01 11.50
N SER A 158 -8.67 1.35 12.22
CA SER A 158 -10.08 1.70 12.25
C SER A 158 -10.44 2.33 13.60
N LEU A 159 -11.20 3.43 13.54
CA LEU A 159 -11.90 3.95 14.72
C LEU A 159 -13.14 3.07 14.98
N ILE A 160 -13.10 2.31 16.07
CA ILE A 160 -14.19 1.40 16.47
C ILE A 160 -14.95 1.92 17.69
N GLY A 161 -14.63 3.11 18.17
CA GLY A 161 -15.44 3.78 19.17
C GLY A 161 -14.83 5.04 19.72
N TYR A 162 -15.69 5.94 20.16
CA TYR A 162 -15.32 7.16 20.88
C TYR A 162 -16.55 7.70 21.61
N ILE A 163 -16.34 8.67 22.49
CA ILE A 163 -17.42 9.48 23.04
C ILE A 163 -16.98 10.94 23.19
N HIS A 164 -17.83 11.89 22.78
CA HIS A 164 -17.60 13.35 22.86
C HIS A 164 -16.47 13.90 21.96
N LEU A 165 -16.35 13.42 20.73
CA LEU A 165 -15.27 13.82 19.83
C LEU A 165 -15.79 14.69 18.67
N SER A 166 -15.06 15.76 18.35
CA SER A 166 -15.35 16.69 17.25
C SER A 166 -14.46 16.47 16.04
N LYS A 167 -13.22 16.04 16.30
CA LYS A 167 -12.23 15.73 15.27
C LYS A 167 -11.32 14.62 15.76
N PHE A 168 -11.10 13.66 14.88
CA PHE A 168 -10.22 12.51 15.08
C PHE A 168 -9.25 12.48 13.91
N LEU A 169 -7.95 12.44 14.19
CA LEU A 169 -6.92 12.42 13.17
C LEU A 169 -5.76 11.53 13.60
N VAL A 170 -5.55 10.44 12.88
CA VAL A 170 -4.28 9.72 12.93
C VAL A 170 -3.23 10.51 12.14
N GLU A 171 -2.20 11.02 12.84
CA GLU A 171 -1.13 11.85 12.26
C GLU A 171 0.02 11.00 11.71
N GLN A 172 0.44 9.99 12.48
CA GLN A 172 1.58 9.15 12.15
C GLN A 172 1.36 7.71 12.61
N ILE A 173 1.86 6.76 11.82
CA ILE A 173 1.90 5.33 12.15
C ILE A 173 3.28 4.81 11.78
N ASP A 174 3.95 4.12 12.70
CA ASP A 174 5.11 3.28 12.39
C ASP A 174 5.03 1.94 13.14
N SER A 175 6.08 1.12 13.00
CA SER A 175 6.17 -0.23 13.57
C SER A 175 6.16 -0.29 15.11
N LYS A 176 6.21 0.84 15.82
CA LYS A 176 6.32 0.86 17.30
C LYS A 176 5.40 1.89 17.94
N GLN A 177 5.14 3.00 17.25
CA GLN A 177 4.38 4.11 17.77
C GLN A 177 3.36 4.60 16.75
N MET A 178 2.27 5.12 17.30
CA MET A 178 1.19 5.77 16.59
C MET A 178 0.88 7.08 17.28
N ILE A 179 0.71 8.13 16.49
CA ILE A 179 0.37 9.47 16.97
C ILE A 179 -1.05 9.77 16.50
N VAL A 180 -1.92 10.00 17.48
CA VAL A 180 -3.34 10.30 17.24
C VAL A 180 -3.62 11.68 17.82
N SER A 181 -4.04 12.60 16.96
CA SER A 181 -4.60 13.89 17.39
C SER A 181 -6.11 13.76 17.52
N VAL A 182 -6.61 14.15 18.68
CA VAL A 182 -8.03 14.22 18.96
C VAL A 182 -8.38 15.64 19.40
N ARG A 183 -9.55 16.09 19.00
CA ARG A 183 -10.10 17.36 19.46
C ARG A 183 -11.54 17.12 19.87
N THR A 184 -11.90 17.70 21.01
CA THR A 184 -13.25 17.70 21.57
C THR A 184 -13.96 19.01 21.28
N TYR A 185 -15.26 19.06 21.54
CA TYR A 185 -16.02 20.31 21.53
C TYR A 185 -15.76 21.13 22.80
N ASN A 186 -16.16 22.41 22.81
CA ASN A 186 -15.91 23.32 23.93
C ASN A 186 -16.44 22.87 25.30
N THR A 187 -17.38 21.93 25.32
CA THR A 187 -18.01 21.38 26.51
C THR A 187 -17.98 19.85 26.57
N GLY A 188 -17.30 19.20 25.61
CA GLY A 188 -17.26 17.74 25.50
C GLY A 188 -16.08 17.13 26.27
N LEU A 189 -16.36 16.14 27.11
CA LEU A 189 -15.35 15.39 27.86
C LEU A 189 -15.01 14.11 27.09
N LEU A 190 -13.81 14.03 26.47
CA LEU A 190 -13.38 12.78 25.83
C LEU A 190 -13.20 11.71 26.91
N GLN A 191 -14.13 10.77 27.02
CA GLN A 191 -14.01 9.72 28.03
C GLN A 191 -13.17 8.56 27.52
N TYR A 192 -13.35 8.19 26.26
CA TYR A 192 -12.53 7.15 25.65
C TYR A 192 -12.39 7.33 24.14
N VAL A 193 -11.31 6.75 23.61
CA VAL A 193 -11.11 6.47 22.18
C VAL A 193 -10.70 5.02 22.06
N LYS A 194 -11.35 4.32 21.14
CA LYS A 194 -11.11 2.91 20.87
C LYS A 194 -10.78 2.69 19.41
N MET A 195 -9.70 1.98 19.18
CA MET A 195 -9.16 1.70 17.85
C MET A 195 -8.94 0.21 17.67
N ASN A 196 -9.11 -0.23 16.43
CA ASN A 196 -8.73 -1.56 16.00
C ASN A 196 -7.63 -1.40 14.95
N ILE A 197 -6.52 -2.10 15.16
CA ILE A 197 -5.29 -1.88 14.41
C ILE A 197 -4.90 -3.22 13.79
N LEU A 198 -4.90 -3.31 12.47
CA LEU A 198 -4.38 -4.47 11.74
C LEU A 198 -2.94 -4.18 11.35
N LEU A 199 -2.01 -4.89 11.96
CA LEU A 199 -0.59 -4.86 11.64
C LEU A 199 -0.22 -5.99 10.67
N GLY A 200 0.76 -5.72 9.82
CA GLY A 200 1.30 -6.74 8.93
C GLY A 200 2.73 -6.48 8.49
N THR A 201 3.37 -7.55 8.03
CA THR A 201 4.67 -7.52 7.35
C THR A 201 4.53 -6.95 5.94
N ASP A 202 5.67 -6.69 5.30
CA ASP A 202 5.73 -6.29 3.90
C ASP A 202 5.30 -7.36 2.90
N GLN A 203 5.07 -8.59 3.35
CA GLN A 203 4.58 -9.71 2.55
C GLN A 203 3.14 -10.10 2.87
N SER A 204 2.45 -9.39 3.78
CA SER A 204 1.08 -9.73 4.20
C SER A 204 0.12 -8.56 4.15
N LEU A 205 0.63 -7.32 4.25
CA LEU A 205 -0.21 -6.15 4.28
C LEU A 205 0.45 -4.99 3.54
N TRP A 206 -0.25 -4.45 2.55
CA TRP A 206 0.07 -3.14 1.99
C TRP A 206 -0.91 -2.11 2.51
N THR A 207 -0.45 -0.88 2.73
CA THR A 207 -1.31 0.23 3.15
C THR A 207 -0.99 1.47 2.34
N SER A 208 -2.01 2.20 1.92
CA SER A 208 -1.81 3.53 1.35
C SER A 208 -1.44 4.54 2.44
N THR A 209 -0.74 5.59 2.06
CA THR A 209 -0.39 6.71 2.95
C THR A 209 -1.53 7.71 3.13
N ALA A 210 -2.71 7.45 2.55
CA ALA A 210 -3.48 8.53 1.96
C ALA A 210 -4.23 9.45 2.94
N ARG A 211 -4.23 10.75 2.58
CA ARG A 211 -5.02 11.83 3.16
C ARG A 211 -5.99 12.29 2.08
N ALA A 212 -7.29 12.19 2.34
CA ALA A 212 -8.33 12.69 1.44
C ALA A 212 -8.79 14.09 1.85
N THR A 213 -8.00 15.13 1.59
CA THR A 213 -8.47 16.50 1.91
C THR A 213 -9.69 16.84 1.04
N ILE A 214 -10.83 17.11 1.68
CA ILE A 214 -12.02 17.67 1.01
C ILE A 214 -11.79 19.19 0.95
N PHE A 215 -11.34 19.69 -0.20
CA PHE A 215 -11.02 21.13 -0.38
C PHE A 215 -12.25 22.01 -0.64
N ASN A 216 -13.46 21.43 -0.61
CA ASN A 216 -14.68 22.21 -0.75
C ASN A 216 -15.37 22.33 0.63
N PRO A 217 -15.32 23.49 1.30
CA PRO A 217 -16.05 23.72 2.55
C PRO A 217 -17.59 23.64 2.37
N TYR A 218 -18.06 23.61 1.13
CA TYR A 218 -19.46 23.40 0.75
C TYR A 218 -19.74 21.97 0.26
N PHE A 219 -19.19 20.96 0.94
CA PHE A 219 -19.65 19.57 0.74
C PHE A 219 -21.11 19.38 1.20
N ALA A 220 -21.64 20.37 1.91
CA ALA A 220 -23.05 20.56 2.20
C ALA A 220 -23.45 21.99 1.80
N ALA A 221 -23.89 22.17 0.56
CA ALA A 221 -24.87 23.15 0.15
C ALA A 221 -25.00 23.04 -1.36
N LEU A 222 -26.09 22.42 -1.82
CA LEU A 222 -26.88 22.73 -3.01
C LEU A 222 -27.65 21.45 -3.38
N ASN A 223 -28.88 21.37 -2.85
CA ASN A 223 -29.93 20.35 -3.09
C ASN A 223 -30.04 19.22 -2.06
N TYR A 224 -31.28 18.82 -1.76
CA TYR A 224 -31.75 17.80 -0.82
C TYR A 224 -31.28 16.35 -1.13
N GLN A 225 -30.09 16.17 -1.69
CA GLN A 225 -29.55 14.88 -2.12
C GLN A 225 -28.21 14.59 -1.42
N TYR A 226 -27.91 13.29 -1.31
CA TYR A 226 -26.63 12.78 -0.84
C TYR A 226 -25.48 13.39 -1.65
N THR A 227 -24.43 13.84 -0.98
CA THR A 227 -23.18 14.23 -1.66
C THR A 227 -22.23 13.04 -1.63
N SER A 228 -21.75 12.62 -2.80
CA SER A 228 -20.80 11.52 -2.93
C SER A 228 -19.49 12.01 -3.54
N ARG A 229 -18.38 11.48 -3.04
CA ARG A 229 -17.04 11.70 -3.58
C ARG A 229 -16.46 10.37 -4.01
N PHE A 230 -16.13 10.26 -5.29
CA PHE A 230 -15.39 9.13 -5.81
C PHE A 230 -13.93 9.22 -5.33
N MET A 231 -13.46 8.16 -4.69
CA MET A 231 -12.11 8.01 -4.18
C MET A 231 -11.38 6.94 -4.98
N THR A 232 -10.12 7.20 -5.32
CA THR A 232 -9.27 6.28 -6.11
C THR A 232 -7.90 6.18 -5.45
N PHE A 233 -7.43 4.96 -5.21
CA PHE A 233 -6.09 4.67 -4.69
C PHE A 233 -5.36 3.80 -5.70
N GLU A 234 -4.20 4.27 -6.14
CA GLU A 234 -3.33 3.50 -7.00
C GLU A 234 -2.75 2.32 -6.23
N ILE A 235 -2.93 1.12 -6.79
CA ILE A 235 -2.40 -0.11 -6.20
C ILE A 235 -1.07 -0.42 -6.89
N PRO A 236 -0.01 -0.70 -6.12
CA PRO A 236 1.25 -1.15 -6.71
C PRO A 236 1.03 -2.36 -7.62
N SER A 237 1.58 -2.31 -8.83
CA SER A 237 1.38 -3.35 -9.86
C SER A 237 1.83 -4.75 -9.42
N GLN A 238 2.72 -4.81 -8.43
CA GLN A 238 3.22 -6.03 -7.78
C GLN A 238 2.11 -6.76 -7.01
N ILE A 239 1.06 -6.05 -6.57
CA ILE A 239 -0.04 -6.57 -5.74
C ILE A 239 -1.27 -6.94 -6.61
N GLN A 240 -1.29 -6.50 -7.87
CA GLN A 240 -2.45 -6.67 -8.77
C GLN A 240 -2.68 -8.13 -9.24
N ARG A 241 -1.89 -9.10 -8.77
CA ARG A 241 -1.93 -10.50 -9.23
C ARG A 241 -2.24 -11.47 -8.08
N VAL A 242 -3.53 -11.85 -8.04
CA VAL A 242 -4.14 -13.01 -7.35
C VAL A 242 -4.33 -12.92 -5.82
N GLY A 243 -5.59 -13.09 -5.40
CA GLY A 243 -5.98 -13.48 -4.04
C GLY A 243 -6.03 -12.36 -2.99
N THR A 244 -5.96 -11.09 -3.40
CA THR A 244 -5.87 -9.96 -2.47
C THR A 244 -7.21 -9.52 -1.92
N ILE A 245 -7.23 -9.07 -0.66
CA ILE A 245 -8.44 -8.55 -0.01
C ILE A 245 -8.30 -7.05 0.19
N PRO A 246 -9.15 -6.23 -0.46
CA PRO A 246 -9.17 -4.80 -0.19
C PRO A 246 -9.81 -4.52 1.16
N ILE A 247 -9.15 -3.66 1.94
CA ILE A 247 -9.63 -3.17 3.23
C ILE A 247 -9.70 -1.64 3.11
N VAL A 248 -10.86 -1.08 3.39
CA VAL A 248 -11.07 0.38 3.50
C VAL A 248 -11.58 0.67 4.89
N THR A 249 -11.06 1.73 5.50
CA THR A 249 -11.48 2.12 6.83
C THR A 249 -11.41 3.63 7.03
N LEU A 250 -12.31 4.13 7.86
CA LEU A 250 -12.27 5.49 8.35
C LEU A 250 -11.21 5.61 9.46
N ARG A 251 -10.14 6.36 9.17
CA ARG A 251 -9.05 6.63 10.13
C ARG A 251 -9.14 8.02 10.78
N GLY A 252 -10.06 8.86 10.34
CA GLY A 252 -10.17 10.24 10.82
C GLY A 252 -11.28 11.03 10.15
N TYR A 253 -11.73 12.08 10.82
CA TYR A 253 -12.70 13.04 10.28
C TYR A 253 -12.72 14.34 11.11
N GLU A 254 -13.35 15.36 10.54
CA GLU A 254 -13.67 16.64 11.19
C GLU A 254 -15.06 17.09 10.71
N PHE A 255 -16.01 17.21 11.63
CA PHE A 255 -17.40 17.61 11.34
C PHE A 255 -17.76 18.95 11.96
N ASP A 256 -18.78 19.60 11.41
CA ASP A 256 -19.49 20.67 12.11
C ASP A 256 -20.21 20.10 13.34
N THR A 257 -20.06 20.81 14.45
CA THR A 257 -20.58 20.47 15.77
C THR A 257 -22.10 20.56 15.88
N HIS A 258 -22.72 21.33 14.98
CA HIS A 258 -24.14 21.64 14.99
C HIS A 258 -24.96 20.77 14.02
N GLN A 259 -24.34 19.77 13.42
CA GLN A 259 -24.91 18.96 12.34
C GLN A 259 -24.78 17.46 12.66
N HIS A 260 -25.61 16.64 12.02
CA HIS A 260 -25.58 15.19 12.22
C HIS A 260 -24.35 14.60 11.53
N PRO A 261 -23.42 13.92 12.22
CA PRO A 261 -22.32 13.27 11.54
C PRO A 261 -22.83 11.94 10.95
N ARG A 262 -22.96 11.91 9.62
CA ARG A 262 -23.35 10.73 8.84
C ARG A 262 -22.38 10.52 7.69
N ILE A 263 -21.62 9.43 7.78
CA ILE A 263 -20.64 9.05 6.76
C ILE A 263 -20.77 7.55 6.49
N TYR A 264 -20.75 7.19 5.22
CA TYR A 264 -20.44 5.82 4.82
C TYR A 264 -19.59 5.78 3.56
N TYR A 265 -18.99 4.62 3.30
CA TYR A 265 -18.47 4.30 1.98
C TYR A 265 -19.26 3.16 1.33
N ASP A 266 -19.42 3.25 0.01
CA ASP A 266 -20.02 2.20 -0.81
C ASP A 266 -19.23 1.95 -2.12
N SER A 267 -19.74 1.01 -2.92
CA SER A 267 -19.24 0.76 -4.28
C SER A 267 -17.74 0.45 -4.34
N LEU A 268 -17.26 -0.36 -3.38
CA LEU A 268 -15.86 -0.80 -3.34
C LEU A 268 -15.56 -1.66 -4.58
N THR A 269 -14.74 -1.13 -5.49
CA THR A 269 -14.28 -1.84 -6.68
C THR A 269 -12.77 -1.97 -6.65
N PHE A 270 -12.29 -3.15 -7.02
CA PHE A 270 -10.88 -3.50 -6.98
C PHE A 270 -10.42 -3.97 -8.36
N ASN A 271 -9.58 -3.17 -9.01
CA ASN A 271 -8.94 -3.50 -10.28
C ASN A 271 -7.46 -3.09 -10.24
N THR A 272 -6.99 -2.30 -11.20
CA THR A 272 -5.68 -1.63 -11.10
C THR A 272 -5.65 -0.58 -9.99
N ASN A 273 -6.82 -0.08 -9.61
CA ASN A 273 -7.03 0.86 -8.52
C ASN A 273 -8.05 0.30 -7.53
N LEU A 274 -7.98 0.77 -6.29
CA LEU A 274 -9.06 0.62 -5.35
C LEU A 274 -9.95 1.85 -5.44
N ASN A 275 -11.22 1.67 -5.78
CA ASN A 275 -12.18 2.77 -5.82
C ASN A 275 -13.35 2.54 -4.88
N TYR A 276 -13.86 3.61 -4.27
CA TYR A 276 -15.11 3.61 -3.50
C TYR A 276 -15.73 5.00 -3.54
N ASN A 277 -17.03 5.09 -3.22
CA ASN A 277 -17.67 6.39 -2.99
C ASN A 277 -17.71 6.66 -1.49
N LEU A 278 -17.18 7.80 -1.07
CA LEU A 278 -17.47 8.37 0.24
C LEU A 278 -18.76 9.16 0.13
N VAL A 279 -19.75 8.87 0.96
CA VAL A 279 -21.07 9.51 0.90
C VAL A 279 -21.42 10.18 2.23
N THR A 280 -21.96 11.39 2.12
CA THR A 280 -22.44 12.21 3.23
C THR A 280 -23.88 12.66 2.96
N TRP A 281 -24.63 12.95 4.02
CA TRP A 281 -25.99 13.46 3.91
C TRP A 281 -26.02 14.97 3.73
N TRP A 282 -27.16 15.48 3.27
CA TRP A 282 -27.39 16.90 3.02
C TRP A 282 -27.31 17.77 4.30
N ASP A 283 -27.57 17.20 5.49
CA ASP A 283 -27.45 17.82 6.80
C ASP A 283 -26.17 17.43 7.55
N THR A 284 -25.18 16.87 6.84
CA THR A 284 -23.85 16.58 7.40
C THR A 284 -22.84 17.55 6.80
N VAL A 285 -22.27 18.42 7.62
CA VAL A 285 -21.15 19.28 7.20
C VAL A 285 -19.85 18.63 7.62
N VAL A 286 -19.07 18.16 6.64
CA VAL A 286 -17.75 17.55 6.86
C VAL A 286 -16.65 18.48 6.36
N HIS A 287 -15.75 18.87 7.26
CA HIS A 287 -14.59 19.68 6.94
C HIS A 287 -13.44 18.84 6.39
N ALA A 288 -13.27 17.63 6.91
CA ALA A 288 -12.25 16.69 6.44
C ALA A 288 -12.65 15.24 6.72
N VAL A 289 -12.25 14.33 5.83
CA VAL A 289 -12.30 12.88 6.05
C VAL A 289 -10.92 12.32 5.77
N TYR A 290 -10.49 11.39 6.61
CA TYR A 290 -9.25 10.68 6.47
C TYR A 290 -9.59 9.21 6.41
N ASP A 291 -9.42 8.64 5.23
CA ASP A 291 -9.59 7.22 5.01
C ASP A 291 -8.22 6.57 4.88
N GLN A 292 -8.15 5.32 5.30
CA GLN A 292 -7.02 4.46 4.99
C GLN A 292 -7.52 3.32 4.13
N CYS A 293 -6.73 2.95 3.13
CA CYS A 293 -6.92 1.69 2.47
C CYS A 293 -5.70 0.80 2.65
N GLY A 294 -5.94 -0.49 2.62
CA GLY A 294 -4.89 -1.46 2.51
C GLY A 294 -5.35 -2.71 1.79
N ILE A 295 -4.39 -3.58 1.56
CA ILE A 295 -4.57 -4.82 0.84
C ILE A 295 -3.91 -5.91 1.66
N TYR A 296 -4.71 -6.86 2.12
CA TYR A 296 -4.18 -8.09 2.68
C TYR A 296 -3.76 -9.03 1.55
N ILE A 297 -2.59 -9.63 1.71
CA ILE A 297 -1.90 -10.45 0.72
C ILE A 297 -1.66 -11.82 1.34
N PRO A 298 -2.39 -12.85 0.88
CA PRO A 298 -2.22 -14.20 1.41
C PRO A 298 -0.80 -14.72 1.19
N VAL A 299 -0.34 -15.59 2.09
CA VAL A 299 1.06 -16.07 2.15
C VAL A 299 1.57 -16.74 0.88
N ASN A 300 0.69 -17.31 0.07
CA ASN A 300 1.07 -17.94 -1.20
C ASN A 300 1.41 -16.92 -2.29
N THR A 301 1.17 -15.62 -2.04
CA THR A 301 1.50 -14.53 -2.95
C THR A 301 2.71 -13.79 -2.39
N LYS A 302 3.90 -14.06 -2.94
CA LYS A 302 5.11 -13.27 -2.62
C LYS A 302 5.02 -11.92 -3.33
N ILE A 303 5.04 -10.83 -2.56
CA ILE A 303 5.27 -9.51 -3.13
C ILE A 303 6.76 -9.40 -3.42
N LEU A 304 7.11 -9.69 -4.66
CA LEU A 304 8.44 -9.40 -5.16
C LEU A 304 8.64 -7.90 -5.10
N GLN A 305 9.62 -7.45 -4.31
CA GLN A 305 10.03 -6.06 -4.33
C GLN A 305 10.44 -5.72 -5.77
N SER A 306 9.71 -4.82 -6.43
CA SER A 306 9.88 -4.56 -7.88
C SER A 306 11.23 -3.98 -8.29
N ASN A 307 12.13 -3.79 -7.34
CA ASN A 307 13.46 -3.26 -7.57
C ASN A 307 14.56 -4.19 -7.06
N CYS A 308 14.25 -5.40 -6.59
CA CYS A 308 15.26 -6.33 -6.09
C CYS A 308 15.10 -7.70 -6.73
N VAL A 309 16.21 -8.37 -7.01
CA VAL A 309 16.20 -9.77 -7.41
C VAL A 309 16.03 -10.60 -6.16
N GLU A 310 15.21 -11.64 -6.24
CA GLU A 310 15.16 -12.65 -5.19
C GLU A 310 15.74 -13.95 -5.73
N LEU A 311 16.78 -14.45 -5.06
CA LEU A 311 17.39 -15.75 -5.30
C LEU A 311 16.70 -16.82 -4.46
N PHE A 312 16.60 -18.04 -4.98
CA PHE A 312 15.99 -19.17 -4.29
C PHE A 312 16.87 -20.41 -4.34
N SER A 313 16.88 -21.18 -3.24
CA SER A 313 17.68 -22.40 -3.13
C SER A 313 17.09 -23.61 -3.86
N GLU A 314 15.81 -23.55 -4.22
CA GLU A 314 15.09 -24.60 -4.95
C GLU A 314 14.46 -24.06 -6.26
N CYS A 315 13.93 -24.97 -7.07
CA CYS A 315 13.20 -24.60 -8.28
C CYS A 315 11.79 -24.10 -7.94
N ASP A 316 11.17 -23.46 -8.92
CA ASP A 316 9.83 -22.85 -8.87
C ASP A 316 9.67 -21.84 -7.74
N PHE A 317 10.74 -21.08 -7.44
CA PHE A 317 10.78 -20.02 -6.43
C PHE A 317 10.54 -20.49 -4.99
N ASN A 318 10.91 -21.74 -4.72
CA ASN A 318 10.79 -22.41 -3.42
C ASN A 318 12.12 -22.45 -2.64
N GLY A 319 12.05 -22.96 -1.41
CA GLY A 319 13.19 -23.05 -0.50
C GLY A 319 13.53 -21.72 0.16
N ASP A 320 14.76 -21.63 0.68
CA ASP A 320 15.29 -20.40 1.24
C ASP A 320 15.42 -19.34 0.17
N SER A 321 15.29 -18.07 0.56
CA SER A 321 15.44 -16.96 -0.37
C SER A 321 16.37 -15.86 0.13
N PHE A 322 16.90 -15.10 -0.82
CA PHE A 322 17.81 -14.00 -0.55
C PHE A 322 17.58 -12.84 -1.52
N ILE A 323 17.35 -11.66 -0.96
CA ILE A 323 16.96 -10.47 -1.72
C ILE A 323 18.20 -9.61 -2.01
N ILE A 324 18.37 -9.28 -3.29
CA ILE A 324 19.46 -8.46 -3.84
C ILE A 324 18.87 -7.21 -4.44
N CYS A 325 18.96 -6.09 -3.72
CA CYS A 325 18.50 -4.79 -4.20
C CYS A 325 19.58 -3.98 -4.92
N ASP A 326 20.86 -4.26 -4.63
CA ASP A 326 22.03 -3.54 -5.12
C ASP A 326 23.13 -4.51 -5.58
N GLN A 327 24.40 -4.09 -5.52
CA GLN A 327 25.54 -4.92 -5.88
C GLN A 327 26.08 -5.60 -4.62
N ILE A 328 26.22 -6.93 -4.67
CA ILE A 328 26.74 -7.73 -3.56
C ILE A 328 28.06 -8.36 -4.02
N PRO A 329 29.21 -7.88 -3.50
CA PRO A 329 30.52 -8.36 -3.91
C PRO A 329 30.81 -9.77 -3.40
N ASP A 330 30.13 -10.22 -2.33
CA ASP A 330 30.28 -11.55 -1.78
C ASP A 330 28.95 -11.97 -1.14
N LEU A 331 28.28 -12.97 -1.71
CA LEU A 331 27.01 -13.51 -1.21
C LEU A 331 27.19 -14.27 0.11
N HIS A 332 28.33 -14.92 0.31
CA HIS A 332 28.62 -15.71 1.51
C HIS A 332 28.79 -14.79 2.73
N GLN A 333 29.47 -13.65 2.55
CA GLN A 333 29.55 -12.61 3.59
C GLN A 333 28.18 -12.05 3.98
N GLN A 334 27.20 -12.09 3.07
CA GLN A 334 25.82 -11.69 3.36
C GLN A 334 24.96 -12.84 3.91
N GLY A 335 25.56 -14.00 4.20
CA GLY A 335 24.89 -15.15 4.79
C GLY A 335 24.24 -16.11 3.78
N TRP A 336 24.42 -15.89 2.47
CA TRP A 336 23.92 -16.81 1.45
C TRP A 336 25.01 -17.80 1.02
N ASN A 337 24.93 -19.02 1.54
CA ASN A 337 25.87 -20.13 1.25
C ASN A 337 25.18 -21.29 0.50
N LYS A 338 24.02 -21.03 -0.11
CA LYS A 338 23.17 -22.04 -0.74
C LYS A 338 23.29 -21.95 -2.27
N PRO A 339 23.15 -23.08 -3.00
CA PRO A 339 23.10 -23.03 -4.46
C PRO A 339 21.88 -22.22 -4.91
N ILE A 340 22.00 -21.49 -6.00
CA ILE A 340 20.89 -20.77 -6.61
C ILE A 340 20.25 -21.69 -7.64
N LYS A 341 18.97 -22.03 -7.46
CA LYS A 341 18.20 -22.91 -8.36
C LYS A 341 17.05 -22.21 -9.08
N SER A 342 16.55 -21.10 -8.56
CA SER A 342 15.63 -20.23 -9.27
C SER A 342 15.80 -18.78 -8.81
N PHE A 343 15.33 -17.82 -9.59
CA PHE A 343 15.35 -16.42 -9.19
C PHE A 343 14.31 -15.59 -9.95
N SER A 344 13.84 -14.54 -9.29
CA SER A 344 12.91 -13.57 -9.85
C SER A 344 13.62 -12.25 -10.13
N ILE A 345 13.55 -11.78 -11.37
CA ILE A 345 14.13 -10.53 -11.84
C ILE A 345 13.00 -9.55 -12.15
N PRO A 346 12.93 -8.40 -11.48
CA PRO A 346 11.95 -7.39 -11.82
C PRO A 346 12.10 -6.91 -13.26
N ALA A 347 11.00 -6.48 -13.87
CA ALA A 347 11.01 -5.91 -15.22
C ALA A 347 12.07 -4.80 -15.35
N PHE A 348 12.71 -4.73 -16.51
CA PHE A 348 13.72 -3.71 -16.86
C PHE A 348 15.02 -3.75 -16.05
N ARG A 349 15.36 -4.91 -15.49
CA ARG A 349 16.58 -5.13 -14.72
C ARG A 349 17.43 -6.22 -15.31
N ILE A 350 18.72 -6.18 -14.98
CA ILE A 350 19.69 -7.18 -15.38
C ILE A 350 20.36 -7.71 -14.13
N LEU A 351 20.27 -9.03 -13.92
CA LEU A 351 21.05 -9.74 -12.93
C LEU A 351 22.32 -10.26 -13.60
N TYR A 352 23.47 -9.92 -13.05
CA TYR A 352 24.73 -10.60 -13.35
C TYR A 352 25.12 -11.46 -12.17
N LEU A 353 25.30 -12.75 -12.40
CA LEU A 353 25.87 -13.68 -11.43
C LEU A 353 27.32 -13.97 -11.83
N PHE A 354 28.18 -14.08 -10.81
CA PHE A 354 29.59 -14.35 -10.97
C PHE A 354 29.95 -15.56 -10.11
N ASP A 355 30.72 -16.48 -10.68
CA ASP A 355 31.21 -17.68 -9.98
C ASP A 355 32.31 -17.38 -8.95
N LYS A 356 32.84 -16.15 -8.93
CA LYS A 356 33.80 -15.64 -7.95
C LYS A 356 33.34 -14.35 -7.29
N GLU A 357 33.91 -14.07 -6.12
CA GLU A 357 33.68 -12.82 -5.38
C GLU A 357 34.17 -11.59 -6.15
N ASN A 358 33.76 -10.41 -5.67
CA ASN A 358 34.16 -9.09 -6.16
C ASN A 358 33.91 -8.90 -7.67
N TYR A 359 32.86 -9.53 -8.20
CA TYR A 359 32.45 -9.46 -9.60
C TYR A 359 33.51 -9.99 -10.58
N THR A 360 34.29 -10.99 -10.14
CA THR A 360 35.32 -11.63 -10.95
C THR A 360 34.86 -13.00 -11.47
N GLY A 361 35.64 -13.60 -12.38
CA GLY A 361 35.36 -14.94 -12.90
C GLY A 361 34.31 -15.00 -14.02
N LEU A 362 33.69 -16.17 -14.19
CA LEU A 362 32.66 -16.41 -15.20
C LEU A 362 31.42 -15.59 -14.87
N LYS A 363 31.00 -14.78 -15.83
CA LYS A 363 29.87 -13.86 -15.71
C LYS A 363 28.69 -14.37 -16.51
N THR A 364 27.56 -14.59 -15.83
CA THR A 364 26.30 -14.99 -16.47
C THR A 364 25.28 -13.87 -16.34
N LYS A 365 24.57 -13.57 -17.43
CA LYS A 365 23.61 -12.46 -17.54
C LYS A 365 22.18 -13.01 -17.64
N TYR A 366 21.28 -12.45 -16.84
CA TYR A 366 19.86 -12.75 -16.87
C TYR A 366 19.03 -11.47 -16.93
N ILE A 367 17.97 -11.51 -17.74
CA ILE A 367 17.04 -10.38 -17.95
C ILE A 367 15.58 -10.76 -17.68
N GLU A 368 15.33 -12.03 -17.36
CA GLU A 368 14.02 -12.62 -17.12
C GLU A 368 14.12 -13.62 -15.97
N ASN A 369 12.97 -13.87 -15.33
CA ASN A 369 12.85 -14.86 -14.27
C ASN A 369 13.30 -16.24 -14.76
N GLN A 370 13.92 -17.01 -13.88
CA GLN A 370 14.25 -18.40 -14.14
C GLN A 370 13.56 -19.25 -13.09
N SER A 371 12.58 -20.05 -13.50
CA SER A 371 11.85 -20.95 -12.59
C SER A 371 12.72 -22.15 -12.17
N CYS A 372 13.65 -22.59 -13.00
CA CYS A 372 14.59 -23.64 -12.63
C CYS A 372 15.85 -23.53 -13.50
N ILE A 373 17.03 -23.63 -12.88
CA ILE A 373 18.32 -23.69 -13.55
C ILE A 373 19.13 -24.84 -12.97
N ASP A 374 20.10 -25.34 -13.74
CA ASP A 374 21.15 -26.20 -13.21
C ASP A 374 21.90 -25.39 -12.14
N SER A 375 21.87 -25.90 -10.90
CA SER A 375 22.39 -25.26 -9.68
C SER A 375 23.62 -24.40 -9.95
N ILE A 376 23.49 -23.09 -9.73
CA ILE A 376 24.60 -22.14 -9.84
C ILE A 376 25.16 -21.89 -8.45
N VAL A 377 26.47 -22.13 -8.28
CA VAL A 377 27.23 -21.61 -7.13
C VAL A 377 27.77 -20.25 -7.54
N ALA A 378 26.99 -19.19 -7.32
CA ALA A 378 27.45 -17.82 -7.55
C ALA A 378 28.01 -17.26 -6.24
N LEU A 379 29.21 -16.67 -6.30
CA LEU A 379 29.87 -16.06 -5.14
C LEU A 379 29.65 -14.53 -5.11
N SER A 380 29.30 -13.89 -6.23
CA SER A 380 28.88 -12.49 -6.23
C SER A 380 27.79 -12.18 -7.25
N ALA A 381 27.06 -11.08 -7.03
CA ALA A 381 25.92 -10.69 -7.85
C ALA A 381 25.90 -9.18 -8.08
N LYS A 382 25.80 -8.77 -9.35
CA LYS A 382 25.69 -7.36 -9.73
C LYS A 382 24.33 -7.09 -10.37
N PHE A 383 23.53 -6.27 -9.72
CA PHE A 383 22.27 -5.79 -10.24
C PHE A 383 22.47 -4.44 -10.94
N GLN A 384 22.02 -4.31 -12.20
CA GLN A 384 22.17 -3.07 -12.97
C GLN A 384 20.86 -2.64 -13.65
N PRO A 385 20.54 -1.32 -13.68
CA PRO A 385 19.46 -0.78 -14.49
C PRO A 385 19.77 -0.85 -15.99
N ILE A 386 18.74 -0.97 -16.82
CA ILE A 386 18.79 -0.65 -18.25
C ILE A 386 18.69 0.88 -18.39
N ILE A 387 19.54 1.53 -19.20
CA ILE A 387 19.50 2.98 -19.45
C ILE A 387 18.17 3.33 -20.12
N SER A 388 17.42 4.32 -19.60
CA SER A 388 16.06 4.59 -20.08
C SER A 388 15.67 6.08 -20.25
N PHE A 389 16.53 7.09 -20.03
CA PHE A 389 16.06 8.48 -20.24
C PHE A 389 17.14 9.55 -20.48
N ILE A 390 16.91 10.43 -21.48
CA ILE A 390 17.63 11.69 -21.69
C ILE A 390 16.65 12.85 -21.47
N LYS A 391 16.97 13.79 -20.56
CA LYS A 391 16.21 15.05 -20.41
C LYS A 391 16.97 16.20 -21.05
N ILE A 392 16.38 16.83 -22.07
CA ILE A 392 16.95 18.04 -22.69
C ILE A 392 16.17 19.26 -22.21
N LEU A 393 16.89 20.30 -21.79
CA LEU A 393 16.32 21.59 -21.40
C LEU A 393 16.74 22.63 -22.44
N PHE A 394 15.76 23.26 -23.06
CA PHE A 394 15.97 24.34 -24.02
C PHE A 394 15.81 25.66 -23.27
N LEU A 395 16.85 26.48 -23.21
CA LEU A 395 16.79 27.79 -22.57
C LEU A 395 16.38 28.83 -23.62
N ASN A 396 15.13 29.28 -23.50
CA ASN A 396 14.54 30.46 -24.15
C ASN A 396 13.98 30.30 -25.59
N THR A 397 12.84 30.96 -25.82
CA THR A 397 11.78 30.64 -26.78
C THR A 397 11.59 31.72 -27.86
N LYS A 398 12.65 32.08 -28.60
CA LYS A 398 12.49 32.77 -29.88
C LYS A 398 12.98 31.89 -31.00
N ILE A 399 11.99 31.30 -31.70
CA ILE A 399 12.13 30.39 -32.84
C ILE A 399 12.55 31.21 -34.06
N THR A 400 13.79 31.70 -34.08
CA THR A 400 14.39 32.28 -35.30
C THR A 400 15.72 31.64 -35.66
N ASP A 401 16.31 30.84 -34.76
CA ASP A 401 17.48 30.03 -35.08
C ASP A 401 17.06 28.60 -35.48
N ASN A 402 17.45 28.18 -36.68
CA ASN A 402 17.19 26.85 -37.27
C ASN A 402 17.79 25.66 -36.49
N CYS A 403 18.32 25.88 -35.29
CA CYS A 403 19.06 24.88 -34.52
C CYS A 403 18.29 24.53 -33.23
N SER A 404 17.27 23.67 -33.34
CA SER A 404 16.42 23.22 -32.23
C SER A 404 16.62 21.75 -31.84
N THR A 405 17.78 21.17 -32.20
CA THR A 405 18.01 19.73 -32.10
C THR A 405 19.35 19.38 -31.45
N VAL A 406 19.36 18.30 -30.68
CA VAL A 406 20.58 17.69 -30.16
C VAL A 406 20.80 16.36 -30.86
N MET A 407 22.01 16.13 -31.33
CA MET A 407 22.41 14.87 -31.95
C MET A 407 23.33 14.11 -31.00
N PHE A 408 23.05 12.83 -30.80
CA PHE A 408 23.92 11.91 -30.06
C PHE A 408 24.49 10.88 -31.02
N TYR A 409 25.78 10.61 -30.92
CA TYR A 409 26.53 9.76 -31.84
C TYR A 409 27.20 8.60 -31.13
N SER A 410 27.30 7.46 -31.82
CA SER A 410 27.94 6.25 -31.33
C SER A 410 29.47 6.29 -31.36
N GLU A 411 30.05 7.19 -32.17
CA GLU A 411 31.50 7.38 -32.27
C GLU A 411 31.92 8.83 -31.94
N CYS A 412 33.22 9.03 -31.69
CA CYS A 412 33.76 10.37 -31.50
C CYS A 412 33.80 11.14 -32.83
N ASN A 413 33.94 12.45 -32.73
CA ASN A 413 33.91 13.43 -33.81
C ASN A 413 32.59 13.44 -34.60
N TYR A 414 31.47 13.17 -33.93
CA TYR A 414 30.12 13.18 -34.51
C TYR A 414 29.92 12.15 -35.63
N LEU A 415 30.53 10.99 -35.47
CA LEU A 415 30.51 9.88 -36.44
C LEU A 415 29.65 8.70 -35.94
N GLY A 416 29.38 7.76 -36.85
CA GLY A 416 28.66 6.52 -36.56
C GLY A 416 27.14 6.66 -36.55
N GLN A 417 26.45 5.69 -35.96
CA GLN A 417 25.00 5.77 -35.71
C GLN A 417 24.67 7.01 -34.89
N SER A 418 23.55 7.66 -35.21
CA SER A 418 23.10 8.86 -34.51
C SER A 418 21.61 8.81 -34.18
N ILE A 419 21.23 9.54 -33.13
CA ILE A 419 19.84 9.81 -32.77
C ILE A 419 19.65 11.30 -32.59
N GLN A 420 18.59 11.83 -33.19
CA GLN A 420 18.20 13.22 -33.11
C GLN A 420 17.09 13.40 -32.08
N ILE A 421 17.24 14.37 -31.17
CA ILE A 421 16.19 14.79 -30.24
C ILE A 421 15.88 16.26 -30.48
N ARG A 422 14.63 16.56 -30.82
CA ARG A 422 14.17 17.93 -31.12
C ARG A 422 13.52 18.60 -29.92
N GLN A 423 13.45 19.92 -29.92
CA GLN A 423 12.69 20.69 -28.93
C GLN A 423 11.24 20.22 -28.86
N GLY A 424 10.75 19.95 -27.65
CA GLY A 424 9.41 19.39 -27.40
C GLY A 424 9.35 17.86 -27.36
N TYR A 425 10.41 17.13 -27.79
CA TYR A 425 10.50 15.68 -27.61
C TYR A 425 11.05 15.34 -26.23
N GLN A 426 10.27 14.55 -25.47
CA GLN A 426 10.78 13.79 -24.34
C GLN A 426 10.98 12.35 -24.83
N LEU A 427 12.20 11.81 -24.69
CA LEU A 427 12.36 10.36 -24.85
C LEU A 427 11.45 9.71 -23.82
N LYS A 428 10.60 8.75 -24.21
CA LYS A 428 9.85 8.00 -23.22
C LYS A 428 10.80 7.06 -22.48
N PRO A 429 10.48 6.62 -21.25
CA PRO A 429 11.24 5.56 -20.58
C PRO A 429 11.47 4.31 -21.44
N GLU A 430 10.57 4.03 -22.40
CA GLU A 430 10.70 2.91 -23.34
C GLU A 430 11.61 3.20 -24.55
N SER A 431 11.98 4.46 -24.79
CA SER A 431 12.81 4.88 -25.94
C SER A 431 14.27 4.49 -25.71
N LYS A 432 14.61 3.24 -26.07
CA LYS A 432 15.98 2.73 -26.01
C LYS A 432 16.87 3.50 -26.99
N ILE A 433 17.98 4.05 -26.50
CA ILE A 433 19.07 4.51 -27.37
C ILE A 433 19.88 3.27 -27.74
N PRO A 434 19.97 2.89 -29.02
CA PRO A 434 20.48 1.58 -29.41
C PRO A 434 22.01 1.45 -29.32
N PHE A 435 22.71 2.50 -28.90
CA PHE A 435 24.17 2.56 -28.87
C PHE A 435 24.71 3.37 -27.68
N GLN A 436 25.99 3.15 -27.37
CA GLN A 436 26.73 3.97 -26.43
C GLN A 436 27.01 5.35 -27.05
N ILE A 437 26.67 6.42 -26.33
CA ILE A 437 26.92 7.79 -26.79
C ILE A 437 28.41 8.13 -26.56
N LYS A 438 29.13 8.45 -27.63
CA LYS A 438 30.55 8.87 -27.58
C LYS A 438 30.77 10.33 -27.96
N SER A 439 29.86 10.97 -28.70
CA SER A 439 29.89 12.41 -28.94
C SER A 439 28.49 13.02 -28.99
N ILE A 440 28.38 14.32 -28.69
CA ILE A 440 27.10 15.05 -28.61
C ILE A 440 27.24 16.37 -29.35
N GLN A 441 26.40 16.62 -30.34
CA GLN A 441 26.30 17.91 -30.99
C GLN A 441 25.11 18.69 -30.42
N ILE A 442 25.39 19.82 -29.79
CA ILE A 442 24.45 20.68 -29.08
C ILE A 442 24.40 22.03 -29.78
N CYS A 443 23.21 22.44 -30.22
CA CYS A 443 22.98 23.79 -30.72
C CYS A 443 23.22 24.84 -29.63
N PRO A 444 23.57 26.09 -30.00
CA PRO A 444 23.63 27.20 -29.06
C PRO A 444 22.36 27.30 -28.22
N ASN A 445 22.50 27.70 -26.95
CA ASN A 445 21.40 27.90 -25.99
C ASN A 445 20.63 26.63 -25.55
N ILE A 446 21.14 25.43 -25.85
CA ILE A 446 20.59 24.17 -25.31
C ILE A 446 21.44 23.67 -24.13
N ILE A 447 20.76 23.23 -23.06
CA ILE A 447 21.38 22.51 -21.96
C ILE A 447 20.90 21.05 -21.96
N VAL A 448 21.82 20.12 -22.20
CA VAL A 448 21.55 18.68 -22.12
C VAL A 448 21.84 18.21 -20.70
N LYS A 449 20.84 17.63 -20.03
CA LYS A 449 21.01 17.05 -18.69
C LYS A 449 20.81 15.53 -18.76
N LEU A 450 21.91 14.79 -18.69
CA LEU A 450 21.84 13.33 -18.67
C LEU A 450 21.53 12.85 -17.25
N LYS A 451 20.54 11.96 -17.14
CA LYS A 451 20.07 11.41 -15.87
C LYS A 451 20.10 9.89 -15.91
N GLY A 452 20.49 9.28 -14.81
CA GLY A 452 20.38 7.83 -14.63
C GLY A 452 18.96 7.45 -14.25
N ALA A 453 18.57 6.21 -14.55
CA ALA A 453 17.22 5.70 -14.31
C ALA A 453 16.79 5.70 -12.83
N SER A 454 17.73 5.79 -11.88
CA SER A 454 17.48 5.74 -10.43
C SER A 454 17.52 7.10 -9.72
N TYR A 455 17.69 8.22 -10.43
CA TYR A 455 17.88 9.53 -9.79
C TYR A 455 16.56 10.33 -9.69
N PHE A 456 15.96 10.35 -8.49
CA PHE A 456 14.80 11.21 -8.16
C PHE A 456 15.16 12.70 -7.92
N GLY A 457 16.44 13.11 -8.05
CA GLY A 457 16.84 14.52 -8.01
C GLY A 457 18.31 14.77 -8.44
N GLY A 458 18.56 15.78 -9.27
CA GLY A 458 19.91 16.12 -9.81
C GLY A 458 20.20 15.56 -11.22
N ALA A 459 21.08 16.22 -11.98
CA ALA A 459 21.59 15.72 -13.26
C ALA A 459 22.95 15.04 -13.02
N ILE A 460 23.17 13.87 -13.64
CA ILE A 460 24.47 13.17 -13.52
C ILE A 460 25.54 13.98 -14.27
N GLN A 461 25.18 14.48 -15.45
CA GLN A 461 26.02 15.39 -16.22
C GLN A 461 25.19 16.43 -16.93
N VAL A 462 25.77 17.62 -17.07
CA VAL A 462 25.18 18.77 -17.75
C VAL A 462 26.14 19.21 -18.85
N PHE A 463 25.65 19.27 -20.07
CA PHE A 463 26.40 19.78 -21.21
C PHE A 463 25.71 21.03 -21.75
N THR A 464 26.50 22.08 -21.94
CA THR A 464 26.05 23.38 -22.48
C THR A 464 26.67 23.67 -23.85
N ALA A 465 27.56 22.79 -24.34
CA ALA A 465 28.23 22.89 -25.63
C ALA A 465 28.51 21.50 -26.21
N SER A 466 28.63 21.42 -27.54
CA SER A 466 28.98 20.18 -28.25
C SER A 466 30.26 19.57 -27.70
N GLN A 467 30.27 18.23 -27.60
CA GLN A 467 31.41 17.43 -27.16
C GLN A 467 31.82 16.51 -28.30
N SER A 468 32.99 16.75 -28.87
CA SER A 468 33.52 15.92 -29.97
C SER A 468 33.92 14.53 -29.49
N CYS A 469 34.25 14.33 -28.22
CA CYS A 469 34.46 13.02 -27.63
C CYS A 469 34.17 13.10 -26.13
N LEU A 470 33.46 12.10 -25.59
CA LEU A 470 33.16 12.00 -24.17
C LEU A 470 34.15 11.03 -23.52
N ASP A 471 35.30 11.54 -23.09
CA ASP A 471 36.41 10.70 -22.57
C ASP A 471 36.13 10.11 -21.17
N SER A 472 35.13 10.64 -20.45
CA SER A 472 34.90 10.31 -19.04
C SER A 472 33.44 10.14 -18.64
N TYR A 473 32.54 9.79 -19.57
CA TYR A 473 31.16 9.47 -19.18
C TYR A 473 30.94 7.97 -18.96
N LYS A 474 30.75 7.57 -17.69
CA LYS A 474 30.54 6.18 -17.27
C LYS A 474 29.05 5.80 -17.33
N PHE A 475 28.59 5.33 -18.49
CA PHE A 475 27.52 4.32 -18.54
C PHE A 475 28.14 2.95 -18.90
N PRO A 476 27.61 1.82 -18.39
CA PRO A 476 28.15 0.50 -18.72
C PRO A 476 28.00 0.26 -20.22
N LYS A 477 29.12 -0.11 -20.87
CA LYS A 477 29.18 -0.43 -22.31
C LYS A 477 28.07 -1.41 -22.68
N TYR A 478 27.18 -1.01 -23.59
CA TYR A 478 26.34 -1.94 -24.34
C TYR A 478 27.24 -2.59 -25.40
N ILE A 479 27.49 -3.89 -25.27
CA ILE A 479 28.09 -4.71 -26.32
C ILE A 479 26.92 -5.23 -27.14
N GLN A 480 26.84 -4.80 -28.40
CA GLN A 480 25.88 -5.31 -29.36
C GLN A 480 26.21 -6.79 -29.63
N PRO A 481 25.24 -7.73 -29.54
CA PRO A 481 25.49 -9.11 -29.93
C PRO A 481 25.80 -9.15 -31.43
N SER A 482 26.82 -9.92 -31.82
CA SER A 482 27.11 -10.29 -33.20
C SER A 482 25.97 -11.07 -33.83
#